data_AF-A0A9E3FDI3-F1
#
_entry.id   AF-A0A9E3FDI3-F1
#
_cell.length_a   1.000
_cell.length_b   1.000
_cell.length_c   1.000
_cell.angle_alpha   90.00
_cell.angle_beta   90.00
_cell.angle_gamma   90.00
#
_symmetry.space_group_name_H-M   'P 1'
#
loop_
_entity.id
_entity.type
_entity.pdbx_description
1 polymer ?
#
loop_
_entity_poly.entity_id
_entity_poly.type
_entity_poly.pdbx_seq_one_letter_code
_entity_poly.pdbx_strand_id
1 'polypeptide(L)' 'MKKWLSYREFGVLGRDLTPAEAREVTQTVRRLAALRLLEPALDANYQAVKAEAFAWPVLSTGTTPGMAGA' A
#
# COMPACT_ATOMS: atom_id res chain seq x y z
N MET A 1 10.34 -8.65 -4.84
CA MET A 1 11.53 -9.51 -4.59
C MET A 1 11.59 -10.75 -5.45
N LYS A 2 10.53 -11.55 -5.58
CA LYS A 2 10.52 -12.77 -6.42
C LYS A 2 11.06 -12.54 -7.83
N LYS A 3 10.55 -11.53 -8.55
CA LYS A 3 11.01 -11.19 -9.91
C LYS A 3 12.48 -10.74 -9.97
N TRP A 4 12.94 -9.98 -8.98
CA TRP A 4 14.34 -9.55 -8.87
C TRP A 4 15.29 -10.75 -8.69
N LEU A 5 14.87 -11.73 -7.87
CA LEU A 5 15.61 -12.97 -7.67
C LEU A 5 15.57 -13.86 -8.91
N SER A 6 14.43 -13.97 -9.60
CA SER A 6 14.32 -14.73 -10.85
C SER A 6 15.27 -14.19 -11.93
N TYR A 7 15.38 -12.86 -12.09
CA TYR A 7 16.34 -12.30 -13.05
C TYR A 7 17.81 -12.43 -12.64
N ARG A 8 18.06 -12.90 -11.43
CA ARG A 8 19.41 -13.05 -10.87
C ARG A 8 19.68 -14.49 -10.44
N GLU A 9 18.87 -15.43 -10.91
CA GLU A 9 19.15 -16.84 -10.73
C GLU A 9 20.35 -17.25 -11.59
N PHE A 10 21.09 -18.27 -11.15
CA PHE A 10 22.32 -18.70 -11.80
C PHE A 10 22.11 -19.02 -13.29
N GLY A 11 20.99 -19.65 -13.65
CA GLY A 11 20.65 -19.95 -15.04
C GLY A 11 20.45 -18.73 -15.95
N VAL A 12 20.18 -17.55 -15.37
CA VAL A 12 20.01 -16.29 -16.09
C VAL A 12 21.32 -15.48 -16.11
N LEU A 13 22.04 -15.43 -14.99
CA LEU A 13 23.27 -14.63 -14.86
C LEU A 13 24.54 -15.35 -15.34
N GLY A 14 24.54 -16.69 -15.38
CA GLY A 14 25.73 -17.50 -15.63
C GLY A 14 26.80 -17.40 -14.53
N ARG A 15 26.45 -16.82 -13.37
CA ARG A 15 27.32 -16.67 -12.19
C ARG A 15 26.51 -16.65 -10.91
N ASP A 16 27.20 -16.88 -9.79
CA ASP A 16 26.61 -16.69 -8.47
C ASP A 16 26.30 -15.22 -8.17
N LEU A 17 25.37 -15.02 -7.24
CA LEU A 17 25.07 -13.72 -6.68
C LEU A 17 26.27 -13.21 -5.86
N THR A 18 26.68 -11.97 -6.08
CA THR A 18 27.76 -11.38 -5.29
C THR A 18 27.29 -11.09 -3.86
N PRO A 19 28.21 -11.03 -2.88
CA PRO A 19 27.88 -10.60 -1.53
C PRO A 19 27.26 -9.19 -1.45
N ALA A 20 27.59 -8.29 -2.39
CA ALA A 20 27.00 -6.95 -2.46
C ALA A 20 25.53 -7.02 -2.86
N GLU A 21 25.21 -7.74 -3.93
CA GLU A 21 23.83 -7.96 -4.40
C GLU A 21 22.99 -8.65 -3.32
N ALA A 22 23.55 -9.62 -2.58
CA ALA A 22 22.88 -10.27 -1.46
C ALA A 22 22.54 -9.29 -0.31
N ARG A 23 23.43 -8.34 -0.01
CA ARG A 23 23.17 -7.31 1.01
C ARG A 23 22.09 -6.34 0.57
N GLU A 24 22.05 -5.95 -0.70
CA GLU A 24 21.02 -5.05 -1.24
C GLU A 24 19.60 -5.63 -1.09
N VAL A 25 19.42 -6.89 -1.49
CA VAL A 25 18.12 -7.56 -1.32
C VAL A 25 17.77 -7.71 0.17
N THR A 26 18.73 -8.05 1.01
CA THR A 26 18.52 -8.18 2.46
C THR A 26 18.06 -6.86 3.07
N GLN A 27 18.70 -5.74 2.73
CA GLN A 27 18.29 -4.42 3.23
C GLN A 27 16.88 -4.05 2.74
N THR A 28 16.56 -4.36 1.48
CA THR A 28 15.22 -4.11 0.92
C THR A 28 14.16 -4.93 1.65
N VAL A 29 14.42 -6.21 1.90
CA VAL A 29 13.51 -7.09 2.65
C VAL A 29 13.34 -6.59 4.10
N ARG A 30 14.41 -6.15 4.76
CA ARG A 30 14.33 -5.57 6.12
C ARG A 30 13.45 -4.32 6.16
N ARG A 31 13.55 -3.43 5.16
CA ARG A 31 12.68 -2.24 5.06
C ARG A 31 11.20 -2.64 4.90
N LEU A 32 10.90 -3.60 4.03
CA LEU A 32 9.54 -4.11 3.86
C LEU A 32 9.01 -4.76 5.14
N ALA A 33 9.84 -5.53 5.86
CA ALA A 33 9.48 -6.12 7.14
C ALA A 33 9.18 -5.04 8.20
N ALA A 34 9.99 -3.97 8.25
CA ALA A 34 9.75 -2.85 9.16
C ALA A 34 8.40 -2.15 8.84
N LEU A 35 8.07 -1.93 7.56
CA LEU A 35 6.76 -1.40 7.17
C LEU A 35 5.62 -2.32 7.61
N ARG A 36 5.78 -3.63 7.44
CA ARG A 36 4.77 -4.62 7.86
C ARG A 36 4.55 -4.63 9.37
N LEU A 37 5.60 -4.42 10.16
CA LEU A 37 5.52 -4.30 11.62
C LEU A 37 4.87 -2.99 12.06
N LEU A 38 5.01 -1.92 11.28
CA LEU A 38 4.38 -0.62 11.55
C LEU A 38 2.90 -0.58 11.18
N GLU A 39 2.39 -1.56 10.41
CA GLU A 39 1.00 -1.61 9.93
C GLU A 39 -0.05 -1.33 11.02
N PRO A 40 -0.04 -1.99 12.21
CA PRO A 40 -1.08 -1.73 13.22
C PRO A 40 -1.06 -0.31 13.77
N ALA A 41 0.14 0.29 13.90
CA ALA A 41 0.29 1.65 14.38
C ALA A 41 -0.15 2.68 13.32
N LEU A 42 0.15 2.41 12.05
CA LEU A 42 -0.32 3.23 10.93
C LEU A 42 -1.83 3.16 10.78
N ASP A 43 -2.43 1.99 10.93
CA ASP A 43 -3.89 1.81 10.88
C ASP A 43 -4.57 2.55 12.03
N ALA A 44 -4.05 2.44 13.25
CA ALA A 44 -4.58 3.16 14.40
C ALA A 44 -4.51 4.69 14.20
N ASN A 45 -3.38 5.18 13.68
CA ASN A 45 -3.21 6.60 13.36
C ASN A 45 -4.22 7.06 12.29
N TYR A 46 -4.39 6.28 11.23
CA TYR A 46 -5.34 6.58 10.16
C TYR A 46 -6.78 6.66 10.70
N GLN A 47 -7.21 5.71 11.54
CA GLN A 47 -8.56 5.75 12.10
C GLN A 47 -8.79 6.95 13.02
N ALA A 48 -7.80 7.31 13.84
CA ALA A 48 -7.88 8.48 14.71
C ALA A 48 -8.07 9.78 13.89
N VAL A 49 -7.22 9.99 12.88
CA VAL A 49 -7.31 11.18 12.01
C VAL A 49 -8.62 11.19 11.21
N LYS A 50 -9.03 10.03 10.69
CA LYS A 50 -10.29 9.89 9.95
C LYS A 50 -11.51 10.27 10.81
N ALA A 51 -11.52 9.92 12.09
CA ALA A 51 -12.62 10.24 13.00
C ALA A 51 -12.77 11.75 13.26
N GLU A 52 -11.66 12.49 13.18
CA GLU A 52 -11.63 13.95 13.36
C GLU A 52 -11.79 14.72 12.04
N ALA A 53 -11.77 14.03 10.90
CA ALA A 53 -11.85 14.67 9.60
C ALA A 53 -13.23 15.31 9.37
N PHE A 54 -13.23 16.49 8.74
CA PHE A 54 -14.45 17.20 8.37
C PHE A 54 -15.30 16.35 7.43
N ALA A 55 -16.52 15.99 7.88
CA ALA A 55 -17.47 15.25 7.08
C ALA A 55 -18.04 16.16 5.99
N TRP A 56 -17.58 15.98 4.74
CA TRP A 56 -18.15 16.70 3.63
C TRP A 56 -19.64 16.34 3.49
N PRO A 57 -20.56 17.32 3.55
CA PRO A 57 -21.98 17.04 3.40
C PRO A 57 -22.21 16.40 2.03
N VAL A 58 -22.79 15.20 2.02
CA VAL A 58 -23.29 14.62 0.76
C VAL A 58 -24.45 15.51 0.34
N LEU A 59 -24.29 16.24 -0.76
CA LEU A 59 -25.37 17.02 -1.34
C LEU A 59 -26.47 16.03 -1.71
N SER A 60 -27.51 16.00 -0.88
CA SER A 60 -28.73 15.28 -1.20
C SER A 60 -29.33 16.00 -2.38
N THR A 61 -29.16 15.46 -3.59
CA THR A 61 -29.89 15.91 -4.76
C THR A 61 -31.35 15.65 -4.45
N GLY A 62 -32.06 16.69 -4.02
CA GLY A 62 -33.48 16.63 -3.72
C GLY A 62 -34.19 15.99 -4.90
N THR A 63 -34.72 14.79 -4.69
CA THR A 63 -35.72 14.21 -5.58
C THR A 63 -36.95 15.08 -5.38
N THR A 64 -37.21 16.01 -6.31
CA THR A 64 -38.44 16.79 -6.38
C THR A 64 -39.61 15.82 -6.58
N PRO A 65 -40.50 15.59 -5.60
CA PRO A 65 -41.73 14.85 -5.83
C PRO A 65 -42.79 15.89 -6.15
N GLY A 66 -42.97 16.20 -7.44
CA GLY A 66 -43.86 17.30 -7.81
C GLY A 66 -44.08 17.47 -9.30
N MET A 67 -44.34 16.38 -10.03
CA MET A 67 -45.01 16.45 -11.35
C MET A 67 -46.08 15.36 -11.45
N ALA A 68 -47.03 15.38 -10.50
CA ALA A 68 -48.32 14.73 -10.65
C ALA A 68 -49.40 15.76 -10.27
N GLY A 69 -50.03 16.36 -11.28
CA GLY A 69 -51.14 17.28 -11.07
C GLY A 69 -51.42 18.17 -12.28
N ALA A 70 -52.61 17.96 -12.85
CA ALA A 70 -53.31 18.69 -13.92
C ALA A 70 -53.03 18.24 -15.36
#